data_AF-A0A9P7DLL2-F1
#
_entry.id   AF-A0A9P7DLL2-F1
#
_cell.length_a   1.000
_cell.length_b   1.000
_cell.length_c   1.000
_cell.angle_alpha   90.00
_cell.angle_beta   90.00
_cell.angle_gamma   90.00
#
_symmetry.space_group_name_H-M   'P 1'
#
loop_
_entity.id
_entity.type
_entity.pdbx_description
1 polymer ?
#
loop_
_entity_poly.entity_id
_entity_poly.type
_entity_poly.pdbx_seq_one_letter_code
_entity_poly.pdbx_strand_id
1 'polypeptide(L)'
;MLTQFSDSIEARPTQSGESRDKWKDPETPFLPPPNLHWEGTMKIVIRDESHVRTPYVIDRGYRFPKPTLLLSPKLPERLQLYLANWLAACPLWIGRVDHDPPCTYPTPQLWCDFLGSVPSVQPQSSKGKEPDRKSLIATEKGMRAMRDLFGNDLLETQGDIFSPEGVVEFWGEQIFIASLATPPSLLVQKITWELFELGFWYELRDLDRYLAQGCWNNDAISREQLLHSIFPSEAGLVMWSESFPSENYGLWNNTLMGCLPYLENFRRLLCNWDDVPPCLTTPLTSDNITDTYSWEVRRAAAMFYIQTFFDHFSRPPIVPHLLPMQS
;
A
#
# COMPACT_ATOMS: atom_id res chain seq x y z
N MET A 1 55.42 27.55 32.34
CA MET A 1 55.94 26.41 31.56
C MET A 1 55.30 25.15 32.15
N LEU A 2 54.63 24.35 31.32
CA LEU A 2 53.97 23.04 31.58
C LEU A 2 52.59 23.10 32.31
N THR A 3 51.45 23.13 31.60
CA THR A 3 50.65 22.02 31.00
C THR A 3 49.79 21.23 31.99
N GLN A 4 48.46 21.38 31.91
CA GLN A 4 47.49 20.32 32.19
C GLN A 4 46.41 20.33 31.11
N PHE A 5 46.34 19.20 30.40
CA PHE A 5 45.29 18.81 29.47
C PHE A 5 44.03 18.47 30.26
N SER A 6 42.89 19.03 29.88
CA SER A 6 41.57 18.47 30.19
C SER A 6 40.91 18.12 28.87
N ASP A 7 40.96 16.84 28.52
CA ASP A 7 40.23 16.26 27.41
C ASP A 7 38.73 16.35 27.70
N SER A 8 38.05 17.14 26.88
CA SER A 8 36.59 17.10 26.74
C SER A 8 36.21 15.75 26.14
N ILE A 9 35.55 14.89 26.92
CA ILE A 9 34.90 13.69 26.41
C ILE A 9 33.67 14.16 25.60
N GLU A 10 33.85 14.33 24.30
CA GLU A 10 32.73 14.38 23.34
C GLU A 10 31.97 13.07 23.40
N ALA A 11 30.77 13.12 23.97
CA ALA A 11 29.81 12.03 23.86
C ALA A 11 29.44 11.88 22.38
N ARG A 12 29.89 10.77 21.77
CA ARG A 12 29.42 10.33 20.45
C ARG A 12 27.89 10.21 20.49
N PRO A 13 27.15 10.76 19.52
CA PRO A 13 25.73 10.51 19.43
C PRO A 13 25.52 9.03 19.10
N THR A 14 24.90 8.32 20.03
CA THR A 14 24.46 6.94 19.88
C THR A 14 23.47 6.89 18.72
N GLN A 15 23.85 6.25 17.61
CA GLN A 15 22.90 5.84 16.58
C GLN A 15 22.00 4.73 17.16
N SER A 16 20.95 5.11 17.88
CA SER A 16 19.80 4.23 18.07
C SER A 16 18.94 4.36 16.81
N GLY A 17 19.08 3.40 15.89
CA GLY A 17 18.10 3.21 14.83
C GLY A 17 16.80 2.74 15.47
N GLU A 18 15.99 3.69 15.98
CA GLU A 18 14.64 3.41 16.43
C GLU A 18 13.88 2.78 15.27
N SER A 19 13.41 1.56 15.49
CA SER A 19 12.52 0.87 14.56
C SER A 19 11.28 1.75 14.38
N ARG A 20 11.06 2.23 13.15
CA ARG A 20 9.92 3.09 12.84
C ARG A 20 8.61 2.42 13.25
N ASP A 21 7.75 3.14 13.96
CA ASP A 21 6.40 2.69 14.27
C ASP A 21 5.60 2.49 12.97
N LYS A 22 5.18 1.25 12.73
CA LYS A 22 4.42 0.85 11.53
C LYS A 22 2.94 1.24 11.61
N TRP A 23 2.47 1.68 12.78
CA TRP A 23 1.09 2.12 13.03
C TRP A 23 0.89 3.62 12.85
N LYS A 24 1.98 4.37 12.59
CA LYS A 24 1.95 5.80 12.36
C LYS A 24 2.58 6.11 11.01
N ASP A 25 1.91 6.98 10.25
CA ASP A 25 2.50 7.54 9.04
C ASP A 25 3.69 8.44 9.37
N PRO A 26 4.74 8.42 8.54
CA PRO A 26 5.90 9.28 8.70
C PRO A 26 5.53 10.72 8.36
N GLU A 27 6.21 11.66 9.00
CA GLU A 27 6.05 13.08 8.71
C GLU A 27 6.77 13.39 7.38
N THR A 28 6.00 13.55 6.30
CA THR A 28 6.52 13.84 4.96
C THR A 28 5.47 14.59 4.12
N PRO A 29 5.88 15.54 3.26
CA PRO A 29 4.95 16.21 2.34
C PRO A 29 4.47 15.30 1.19
N PHE A 30 5.04 14.10 1.05
CA PHE A 30 4.78 13.21 -0.08
C PHE A 30 3.64 12.22 0.14
N LEU A 31 3.10 12.12 1.36
CA LEU A 31 1.90 11.32 1.61
C LEU A 31 0.65 12.16 1.40
N PRO A 32 -0.44 11.56 0.89
CA PRO A 32 -1.73 12.22 0.88
C PRO A 32 -2.19 12.59 2.29
N PRO A 33 -3.17 13.49 2.44
CA PRO A 33 -3.71 13.82 3.75
C PRO A 33 -4.30 12.59 4.45
N PRO A 34 -3.97 12.37 5.73
CA PRO A 34 -4.49 11.22 6.47
C PRO A 34 -6.01 11.35 6.64
N ASN A 35 -6.70 10.23 6.54
CA ASN A 35 -8.08 10.18 7.00
C ASN A 35 -8.09 10.05 8.53
N LEU A 36 -8.46 11.14 9.21
CA LEU A 36 -8.39 11.25 10.68
C LEU A 36 -9.18 10.16 11.42
N HIS A 37 -10.22 9.61 10.78
CA HIS A 37 -11.02 8.55 11.34
C HIS A 37 -10.23 7.23 11.43
N TRP A 38 -9.57 6.86 10.35
CA TRP A 38 -8.67 5.70 10.31
C TRP A 38 -7.44 5.92 11.16
N GLU A 39 -6.84 7.10 11.08
CA GLU A 39 -5.64 7.44 11.86
C GLU A 39 -5.93 7.36 13.37
N GLY A 40 -7.07 7.89 13.82
CA GLY A 40 -7.53 7.76 15.21
C GLY A 40 -7.77 6.31 15.61
N THR A 41 -8.32 5.51 14.70
CA THR A 41 -8.58 4.07 14.93
C THR A 41 -7.30 3.26 15.06
N MET A 42 -6.31 3.52 14.19
CA MET A 42 -4.99 2.86 14.22
C MET A 42 -4.27 3.09 15.56
N LYS A 43 -4.53 4.20 16.25
CA LYS A 43 -3.95 4.52 17.56
C LYS A 43 -4.54 3.72 18.72
N ILE A 44 -5.79 3.27 18.61
CA ILE A 44 -6.54 2.64 19.72
C ILE A 44 -6.70 1.12 19.60
N VAL A 45 -6.28 0.53 18.49
CA VAL A 45 -6.29 -0.93 18.28
C VAL A 45 -5.48 -1.66 19.36
N ILE A 46 -5.96 -2.84 19.77
CA ILE A 46 -5.26 -3.71 20.71
C ILE A 46 -4.20 -4.49 19.95
N ARG A 47 -2.92 -4.23 20.29
CA ARG A 47 -1.74 -4.76 19.57
C ARG A 47 -1.08 -5.94 20.30
N ASP A 48 -1.85 -6.66 21.09
CA ASP A 48 -1.35 -7.80 21.86
C ASP A 48 -1.25 -9.04 20.97
N GLU A 49 -0.07 -9.68 20.97
CA GLU A 49 0.19 -10.91 20.21
C GLU A 49 -0.72 -12.07 20.65
N SER A 50 -1.29 -12.02 21.86
CA SER A 50 -2.26 -13.01 22.33
C SER A 50 -3.55 -13.06 21.48
N HIS A 51 -3.87 -11.97 20.76
CA HIS A 51 -4.99 -11.89 19.84
C HIS A 51 -4.69 -12.46 18.46
N VAL A 52 -3.40 -12.68 18.14
CA VAL A 52 -2.98 -13.15 16.82
C VAL A 52 -3.33 -14.63 16.65
N ARG A 53 -4.13 -14.92 15.62
CA ARG A 53 -4.54 -16.27 15.29
C ARG A 53 -3.41 -17.03 14.61
N THR A 54 -2.95 -18.11 15.26
CA THR A 54 -1.92 -19.02 14.74
C THR A 54 -2.45 -20.45 14.60
N PRO A 55 -2.01 -21.24 13.60
CA PRO A 55 -1.03 -20.89 12.56
C PRO A 55 -1.60 -19.86 11.57
N TYR A 56 -0.71 -19.09 10.94
CA TYR A 56 -1.10 -18.13 9.90
C TYR A 56 -1.64 -18.88 8.70
N VAL A 57 -2.89 -18.61 8.34
CA VAL A 57 -3.54 -19.21 7.16
C VAL A 57 -3.52 -18.27 5.96
N ILE A 58 -3.44 -16.96 6.20
CA ILE A 58 -3.35 -15.94 5.15
C ILE A 58 -1.88 -15.52 4.98
N ASP A 59 -1.45 -15.31 3.74
CA ASP A 59 -0.12 -14.77 3.47
C ASP A 59 0.01 -13.34 4.00
N ARG A 60 1.10 -13.08 4.73
CA ARG A 60 1.41 -11.81 5.38
C ARG A 60 2.26 -10.88 4.53
N GLY A 61 2.66 -11.31 3.34
CA GLY A 61 3.30 -10.46 2.35
C GLY A 61 2.43 -9.28 1.94
N TYR A 62 2.99 -8.45 1.08
CA TYR A 62 2.29 -7.27 0.56
C TYR A 62 2.07 -7.44 -0.92
N ARG A 63 0.80 -7.50 -1.31
CA ARG A 63 0.42 -7.57 -2.72
C ARG A 63 0.81 -6.30 -3.48
N PHE A 64 0.92 -5.17 -2.82
CA PHE A 64 1.41 -3.90 -3.36
C PHE A 64 2.50 -3.32 -2.46
N PRO A 65 3.47 -2.54 -2.97
CA PRO A 65 4.45 -1.92 -2.10
C PRO A 65 3.74 -0.99 -1.13
N LYS A 66 4.14 -1.01 0.16
CA LYS A 66 3.59 -0.05 1.12
C LYS A 66 3.91 1.38 0.63
N PRO A 67 2.97 2.34 0.73
CA PRO A 67 3.22 3.72 0.31
C PRO A 67 4.50 4.29 0.94
N THR A 68 4.72 4.01 2.23
CA THR A 68 5.89 4.50 2.95
C THR A 68 7.19 3.75 2.67
N LEU A 69 7.12 2.59 2.01
CA LEU A 69 8.28 1.88 1.47
C LEU A 69 8.72 2.53 0.16
N LEU A 70 7.78 2.92 -0.69
CA LEU A 70 8.04 3.67 -1.92
C LEU A 70 8.83 4.97 -1.61
N LEU A 71 8.50 5.63 -0.49
CA LEU A 71 9.15 6.85 -0.01
C LEU A 71 10.37 6.64 0.89
N SER A 72 10.79 5.39 1.12
CA SER A 72 11.92 5.09 2.00
C SER A 72 13.30 5.60 1.52
N PRO A 73 13.56 5.76 0.20
CA PRO A 73 14.84 6.29 -0.26
C PRO A 73 15.08 7.74 0.19
N LYS A 74 16.24 7.99 0.80
CA LYS A 74 16.68 9.34 1.20
C LYS A 74 17.41 10.09 0.08
N LEU A 75 17.96 9.36 -0.89
CA LEU A 75 18.66 9.94 -2.04
C LEU A 75 17.64 10.19 -3.17
N PRO A 76 17.60 11.41 -3.76
CA PRO A 76 16.65 11.74 -4.83
C PRO A 76 16.70 10.77 -6.01
N GLU A 77 17.90 10.38 -6.46
CA GLU A 77 18.10 9.43 -7.57
C GLU A 77 17.46 8.05 -7.27
N ARG A 78 17.49 7.62 -6.01
CA ARG A 78 16.89 6.35 -5.61
C ARG A 78 15.38 6.46 -5.43
N LEU A 79 14.88 7.62 -5.00
CA LEU A 79 13.43 7.89 -4.99
C LEU A 79 12.88 7.92 -6.41
N GLN A 80 13.58 8.60 -7.33
CA GLN A 80 13.26 8.59 -8.76
C GLN A 80 13.16 7.17 -9.30
N LEU A 81 14.15 6.32 -9.00
CA LEU A 81 14.17 4.91 -9.40
C LEU A 81 12.94 4.15 -8.88
N TYR A 82 12.60 4.34 -7.60
CA TYR A 82 11.45 3.68 -6.98
C TYR A 82 10.13 4.12 -7.62
N LEU A 83 9.94 5.42 -7.85
CA LEU A 83 8.74 5.96 -8.50
C LEU A 83 8.63 5.48 -9.95
N ALA A 84 9.73 5.56 -10.71
CA ALA A 84 9.79 5.12 -12.10
C ALA A 84 9.45 3.62 -12.25
N ASN A 85 10.11 2.77 -11.47
CA ASN A 85 9.88 1.33 -11.50
C ASN A 85 8.47 0.95 -11.05
N TRP A 86 7.92 1.65 -10.05
CA TRP A 86 6.52 1.41 -9.65
C TRP A 86 5.55 1.77 -10.78
N LEU A 87 5.64 2.99 -11.32
CA LEU A 87 4.74 3.46 -12.38
C LEU A 87 4.80 2.57 -13.63
N ALA A 88 6.02 2.18 -14.02
CA ALA A 88 6.25 1.26 -15.13
C ALA A 88 5.57 -0.11 -14.94
N ALA A 89 5.69 -0.66 -13.73
CA ALA A 89 5.24 -2.01 -13.43
C ALA A 89 3.77 -2.08 -13.01
N CYS A 90 3.20 -0.98 -12.52
CA CYS A 90 1.88 -0.93 -11.89
C CYS A 90 0.78 -1.58 -12.76
N PRO A 91 0.60 -1.21 -14.05
CA PRO A 91 -0.48 -1.79 -14.87
C PRO A 91 -0.34 -3.31 -15.07
N LEU A 92 0.88 -3.78 -15.34
CA LEU A 92 1.15 -5.21 -15.51
C LEU A 92 0.99 -5.99 -14.21
N TRP A 93 1.47 -5.41 -13.10
CA TRP A 93 1.39 -6.03 -11.79
C TRP A 93 -0.06 -6.20 -11.34
N ILE A 94 -0.87 -5.16 -11.49
CA ILE A 94 -2.30 -5.20 -11.21
C ILE A 94 -2.98 -6.30 -12.04
N GLY A 95 -2.76 -6.31 -13.37
CA GLY A 95 -3.33 -7.34 -14.24
C GLY A 95 -2.92 -8.76 -13.83
N ARG A 96 -1.67 -8.95 -13.41
CA ARG A 96 -1.20 -10.23 -12.86
C ARG A 96 -1.92 -10.59 -11.57
N VAL A 97 -2.01 -9.65 -10.63
CA VAL A 97 -2.65 -9.85 -9.33
C VAL A 97 -4.13 -10.23 -9.47
N ASP A 98 -4.81 -9.77 -10.52
CA ASP A 98 -6.21 -10.09 -10.78
C ASP A 98 -6.44 -11.39 -11.54
N HIS A 99 -5.59 -11.70 -12.52
CA HIS A 99 -5.81 -12.85 -13.41
C HIS A 99 -4.99 -14.09 -13.04
N ASP A 100 -3.78 -13.91 -12.50
CA ASP A 100 -2.84 -14.97 -12.13
C ASP A 100 -2.05 -14.59 -10.86
N PRO A 101 -2.74 -14.47 -9.70
CA PRO A 101 -2.10 -14.03 -8.48
C PRO A 101 -1.02 -15.02 -8.04
N PRO A 102 0.15 -14.54 -7.58
CA PRO A 102 1.20 -15.41 -7.10
C PRO A 102 0.75 -16.18 -5.86
N CYS A 103 1.25 -17.42 -5.68
CA CYS A 103 0.92 -18.24 -4.51
C CYS A 103 1.38 -17.62 -3.18
N THR A 104 2.37 -16.73 -3.24
CA THR A 104 2.85 -15.95 -2.10
C THR A 104 3.10 -14.50 -2.51
N TYR A 105 2.89 -13.54 -1.63
CA TYR A 105 3.10 -12.12 -1.90
C TYR A 105 4.52 -11.65 -1.53
N PRO A 106 5.03 -10.60 -2.23
CA PRO A 106 6.35 -10.08 -1.94
C PRO A 106 6.50 -9.56 -0.51
N THR A 107 7.66 -9.82 0.09
CA THR A 107 8.04 -9.22 1.36
C THR A 107 8.43 -7.75 1.16
N PRO A 108 8.47 -6.91 2.22
CA PRO A 108 8.98 -5.54 2.10
C PRO A 108 10.39 -5.48 1.49
N GLN A 109 11.28 -6.41 1.84
CA GLN A 109 12.62 -6.42 1.26
C GLN A 109 12.59 -6.69 -0.24
N LEU A 110 11.77 -7.65 -0.67
CA LEU A 110 11.65 -8.00 -2.08
C LEU A 110 11.05 -6.86 -2.90
N TRP A 111 10.09 -6.11 -2.33
CA TRP A 111 9.62 -4.84 -2.93
C TRP A 111 10.74 -3.81 -3.04
N CYS A 112 11.56 -3.61 -1.99
CA CYS A 112 12.70 -2.69 -2.06
C CYS A 112 13.72 -3.10 -3.12
N ASP A 113 14.00 -4.39 -3.25
CA ASP A 113 14.95 -4.93 -4.22
C ASP A 113 14.43 -4.72 -5.65
N PHE A 114 13.14 -4.97 -5.88
CA PHE A 114 12.46 -4.73 -7.16
C PHE A 114 12.38 -3.23 -7.52
N LEU A 115 11.97 -2.38 -6.59
CA LEU A 115 11.84 -0.94 -6.86
C LEU A 115 13.21 -0.27 -7.02
N GLY A 116 14.24 -0.82 -6.38
CA GLY A 116 15.61 -0.34 -6.47
C GLY A 116 16.45 -1.00 -7.57
N SER A 117 15.90 -1.90 -8.38
CA SER A 117 16.65 -2.51 -9.47
C SER A 117 16.86 -1.50 -10.58
N VAL A 118 18.11 -1.39 -11.02
CA VAL A 118 18.45 -0.73 -12.28
C VAL A 118 18.36 -1.81 -13.35
N PRO A 119 17.75 -1.53 -14.51
CA PRO A 119 17.75 -2.49 -15.60
C PRO A 119 19.20 -2.76 -15.97
N SER A 120 19.56 -4.04 -16.08
CA SER A 120 20.89 -4.42 -16.52
C SER A 120 21.06 -4.03 -17.99
N VAL A 121 21.43 -2.78 -18.26
CA VAL A 121 22.36 -2.54 -19.37
C VAL A 121 23.54 -3.45 -19.07
N GLN A 122 23.91 -4.29 -20.05
CA GLN A 122 24.97 -5.29 -19.98
C GLN A 122 26.08 -4.94 -19.00
N PRO A 123 26.69 -5.90 -18.29
CA PRO A 123 27.79 -5.63 -17.37
C PRO A 123 28.90 -4.91 -18.12
N GLN A 124 28.89 -3.57 -18.08
CA GLN A 124 30.05 -2.79 -18.39
C GLN A 124 31.02 -3.17 -17.30
N SER A 125 32.10 -3.80 -17.73
CA SER A 125 33.26 -4.12 -16.91
C SER A 125 33.72 -2.85 -16.20
N SER A 126 33.18 -2.59 -15.01
CA SER A 126 33.75 -1.65 -14.07
C SER A 126 35.06 -2.28 -13.64
N LYS A 127 36.14 -1.83 -14.26
CA LYS A 127 37.50 -2.12 -13.81
C LYS A 127 37.61 -1.62 -12.37
N GLY A 128 37.52 -2.52 -11.41
CA GLY A 128 37.90 -2.22 -10.02
C GLY A 128 37.01 -2.81 -8.93
N LYS A 129 36.80 -4.13 -8.94
CA LYS A 129 36.77 -5.05 -7.78
C LYS A 129 35.98 -6.28 -8.20
N GLU A 130 36.66 -7.43 -8.21
CA GLU A 130 36.04 -8.73 -8.45
C GLU A 130 34.96 -8.95 -7.37
N PRO A 131 33.68 -9.07 -7.73
CA PRO A 131 32.64 -9.33 -6.73
C PRO A 131 32.85 -10.73 -6.15
N ASP A 132 32.82 -10.83 -4.81
CA ASP A 132 32.96 -12.12 -4.10
C ASP A 132 31.93 -13.13 -4.64
N ARG A 133 32.34 -14.38 -4.84
CA ARG A 133 31.52 -15.47 -5.40
C ARG A 133 30.20 -15.66 -4.63
N LYS A 134 30.20 -15.39 -3.32
CA LYS A 134 28.99 -15.41 -2.48
C LYS A 134 28.01 -14.28 -2.82
N SER A 135 28.52 -13.10 -3.17
CA SER A 135 27.71 -11.94 -3.59
C SER A 135 27.00 -12.23 -4.91
N LEU A 136 27.70 -12.79 -5.89
CA LEU A 136 27.12 -13.20 -7.18
C LEU A 136 25.99 -14.22 -7.01
N ILE A 137 26.20 -15.25 -6.18
CA ILE A 137 25.19 -16.29 -5.90
C ILE A 137 23.96 -15.70 -5.20
N ALA A 138 24.15 -14.77 -4.26
CA ALA A 138 23.06 -14.08 -3.57
C ALA A 138 22.26 -13.18 -4.53
N THR A 139 22.95 -12.44 -5.40
CA THR A 139 22.34 -11.61 -6.45
C THR A 139 21.55 -12.45 -7.46
N GLU A 140 22.09 -13.57 -7.93
CA GLU A 140 21.36 -14.49 -8.82
C GLU A 140 20.15 -15.13 -8.14
N LYS A 141 20.26 -15.50 -6.87
CA LYS A 141 19.14 -16.05 -6.10
C LYS A 141 18.04 -15.01 -5.90
N GLY A 142 18.40 -13.76 -5.63
CA GLY A 142 17.47 -12.63 -5.56
C GLY A 142 16.78 -12.37 -6.89
N MET A 143 17.53 -12.35 -8.00
CA MET A 143 16.94 -12.21 -9.34
C MET A 143 16.01 -13.36 -9.71
N ARG A 144 16.34 -14.61 -9.35
CA ARG A 144 15.42 -15.75 -9.53
C ARG A 144 14.13 -15.55 -8.74
N ALA A 145 14.23 -15.19 -7.46
CA ALA A 145 13.05 -14.91 -6.63
C ALA A 145 12.19 -13.76 -7.19
N MET A 146 12.81 -12.70 -7.70
CA MET A 146 12.09 -11.60 -8.36
C MET A 146 11.41 -12.08 -9.66
N ARG A 147 12.09 -12.92 -10.45
CA ARG A 147 11.54 -13.44 -11.72
C ARG A 147 10.38 -14.39 -11.51
N ASP A 148 10.49 -15.29 -10.54
CA ASP A 148 9.42 -16.22 -10.19
C ASP A 148 8.17 -15.46 -9.73
N LEU A 149 8.37 -14.38 -8.97
CA LEU A 149 7.28 -13.64 -8.34
C LEU A 149 6.67 -12.54 -9.22
N PHE A 150 7.50 -11.71 -9.86
CA PHE A 150 7.06 -10.59 -10.69
C PHE A 150 6.92 -10.95 -12.17
N GLY A 151 7.60 -12.00 -12.63
CA GLY A 151 7.56 -12.45 -14.03
C GLY A 151 8.65 -11.80 -14.90
N ASN A 152 8.88 -12.39 -16.07
CA ASN A 152 9.87 -11.86 -17.03
C ASN A 152 9.43 -10.52 -17.59
N ASP A 153 8.18 -10.42 -18.04
CA ASP A 153 7.64 -9.24 -18.73
C ASP A 153 7.80 -7.98 -17.88
N LEU A 154 7.56 -8.09 -16.56
CA LEU A 154 7.64 -6.98 -15.62
C LEU A 154 9.09 -6.58 -15.27
N LEU A 155 10.04 -7.52 -15.36
CA LEU A 155 11.46 -7.21 -15.23
C LEU A 155 12.04 -6.62 -16.52
N GLU A 156 11.50 -7.00 -17.68
CA GLU A 156 11.92 -6.52 -18.99
C GLU A 156 11.39 -5.11 -19.27
N THR A 157 10.20 -4.75 -18.78
CA THR A 157 9.69 -3.36 -18.90
C THR A 157 10.62 -2.33 -18.28
N GLN A 158 11.41 -2.67 -17.26
CA GLN A 158 12.37 -1.73 -16.68
C GLN A 158 13.43 -1.27 -17.71
N GLY A 159 13.81 -2.12 -18.68
CA GLY A 159 14.94 -1.92 -19.62
C GLY A 159 14.93 -0.60 -20.39
N ASP A 160 13.86 -0.32 -21.12
CA ASP A 160 13.78 0.81 -22.05
C ASP A 160 13.36 2.13 -21.37
N ILE A 161 12.87 2.06 -20.13
CA ILE A 161 12.22 3.17 -19.42
C ILE A 161 13.21 4.21 -18.89
N PHE A 162 14.46 3.82 -18.60
CA PHE A 162 15.47 4.74 -18.05
C PHE A 162 16.29 5.47 -19.14
N SER A 163 15.81 5.47 -20.39
CA SER A 163 16.33 6.38 -21.41
C SER A 163 16.04 7.85 -21.03
N PRO A 164 16.85 8.82 -21.50
CA PRO A 164 16.58 10.25 -21.27
C PRO A 164 15.19 10.70 -21.75
N GLU A 165 14.67 10.03 -22.77
CA GLU A 165 13.32 10.20 -23.35
C GLU A 165 12.27 9.27 -22.72
N GLY A 166 12.63 8.57 -21.64
CA GLY A 166 11.76 7.63 -20.94
C GLY A 166 10.49 8.30 -20.41
N VAL A 167 9.35 7.69 -20.71
CA VAL A 167 8.02 8.13 -20.28
C VAL A 167 7.29 6.95 -19.66
N VAL A 168 6.56 7.21 -18.58
CA VAL A 168 5.59 6.29 -17.98
C VAL A 168 4.21 6.93 -17.96
N GLU A 169 3.18 6.11 -17.92
CA GLU A 169 1.79 6.58 -17.85
C GLU A 169 1.27 6.48 -16.41
N PHE A 170 0.48 7.46 -15.99
CA PHE A 170 -0.25 7.46 -14.72
C PHE A 170 -1.60 8.16 -14.91
N TRP A 171 -2.71 7.41 -14.76
CA TRP A 171 -4.07 7.93 -14.96
C TRP A 171 -4.27 8.66 -16.30
N GLY A 172 -3.74 8.09 -17.39
CA GLY A 172 -3.78 8.67 -18.73
C GLY A 172 -2.83 9.86 -18.95
N GLU A 173 -2.07 10.29 -17.94
CA GLU A 173 -1.07 11.34 -18.06
C GLU A 173 0.32 10.74 -18.30
N GLN A 174 1.06 11.33 -19.24
CA GLN A 174 2.46 10.97 -19.51
C GLN A 174 3.40 11.70 -18.55
N ILE A 175 4.24 10.94 -17.85
CA ILE A 175 5.25 11.43 -16.92
C ILE A 175 6.63 11.10 -17.46
N PHE A 176 7.44 12.14 -17.69
CA PHE A 176 8.85 11.96 -18.04
C PHE A 176 9.65 11.46 -16.84
N ILE A 177 10.45 10.41 -17.01
CA ILE A 177 11.28 9.85 -15.94
C ILE A 177 12.24 10.89 -15.37
N ALA A 178 12.79 11.77 -16.20
CA ALA A 178 13.66 12.86 -15.76
C ALA A 178 12.97 13.80 -14.75
N SER A 179 11.65 14.01 -14.85
CA SER A 179 10.90 14.85 -13.91
C SER A 179 10.78 14.25 -12.51
N LEU A 180 10.93 12.92 -12.40
CA LEU A 180 10.88 12.20 -11.13
C LEU A 180 12.16 12.34 -10.28
N ALA A 181 13.22 12.97 -10.79
CA ALA A 181 14.40 13.34 -9.99
C ALA A 181 14.08 14.41 -8.93
N THR A 182 13.15 15.31 -9.25
CA THR A 182 12.60 16.33 -8.37
C THR A 182 11.09 16.42 -8.58
N PRO A 183 10.34 15.39 -8.15
CA PRO A 183 8.93 15.29 -8.48
C PRO A 183 8.12 16.34 -7.72
N PRO A 184 7.08 16.94 -8.34
CA PRO A 184 6.13 17.77 -7.62
C PRO A 184 5.48 16.98 -6.47
N SER A 185 5.37 17.57 -5.28
CA SER A 185 4.81 16.87 -4.10
C SER A 185 3.43 16.29 -4.38
N LEU A 186 2.57 17.03 -5.09
CA LEU A 186 1.24 16.59 -5.46
C LEU A 186 1.27 15.30 -6.31
N LEU A 187 2.20 15.17 -7.25
CA LEU A 187 2.33 13.96 -8.05
C LEU A 187 2.65 12.76 -7.15
N VAL A 188 3.61 12.91 -6.24
CA VAL A 188 3.98 11.82 -5.31
C VAL A 188 2.84 11.48 -4.35
N GLN A 189 2.07 12.49 -3.91
CA GLN A 189 0.86 12.27 -3.11
C GLN A 189 -0.20 11.48 -3.88
N LYS A 190 -0.42 11.77 -5.18
CA LYS A 190 -1.35 11.01 -6.02
C LYS A 190 -0.91 9.55 -6.18
N ILE A 191 0.38 9.32 -6.46
CA ILE A 191 0.95 7.96 -6.60
C ILE A 191 0.81 7.17 -5.29
N THR A 192 1.13 7.81 -4.16
CA THR A 192 1.03 7.14 -2.85
C THR A 192 -0.42 6.96 -2.40
N TRP A 193 -1.33 7.85 -2.77
CA TRP A 193 -2.77 7.68 -2.58
C TRP A 193 -3.29 6.45 -3.32
N GLU A 194 -2.92 6.26 -4.59
CA GLU A 194 -3.28 5.04 -5.33
C GLU A 194 -2.80 3.77 -4.62
N LEU A 195 -1.56 3.77 -4.10
CA LEU A 195 -1.05 2.65 -3.32
C LEU A 195 -1.80 2.42 -2.00
N PHE A 196 -2.33 3.46 -1.36
CA PHE A 196 -3.20 3.30 -0.19
C PHE A 196 -4.52 2.64 -0.58
N GLU A 197 -5.14 3.06 -1.68
CA GLU A 197 -6.39 2.49 -2.18
C GLU A 197 -6.20 1.02 -2.59
N LEU A 198 -5.19 0.72 -3.42
CA LEU A 198 -4.85 -0.65 -3.84
C LEU A 198 -4.53 -1.53 -2.63
N GLY A 199 -3.71 -1.02 -1.72
CA GLY A 199 -3.34 -1.75 -0.52
C GLY A 199 -4.54 -2.07 0.36
N PHE A 200 -5.38 -1.08 0.67
CA PHE A 200 -6.58 -1.27 1.48
C PHE A 200 -7.55 -2.26 0.83
N TRP A 201 -7.81 -2.09 -0.46
CA TRP A 201 -8.80 -2.88 -1.15
C TRP A 201 -8.46 -4.36 -1.20
N TYR A 202 -7.24 -4.68 -1.60
CA TYR A 202 -6.84 -6.08 -1.73
C TYR A 202 -6.59 -6.74 -0.37
N GLU A 203 -6.14 -5.98 0.63
CA GLU A 203 -6.06 -6.49 2.01
C GLU A 203 -7.45 -6.80 2.58
N LEU A 204 -8.44 -5.94 2.30
CA LEU A 204 -9.85 -6.21 2.63
C LEU A 204 -10.36 -7.45 1.90
N ARG A 205 -10.05 -7.61 0.61
CA ARG A 205 -10.42 -8.78 -0.19
C ARG A 205 -9.84 -10.07 0.36
N ASP A 206 -8.55 -10.08 0.70
CA ASP A 206 -7.87 -11.26 1.24
C ASP A 206 -8.44 -11.66 2.60
N LEU A 207 -8.72 -10.68 3.47
CA LEU A 207 -9.36 -10.93 4.75
C LEU A 207 -10.80 -11.43 4.57
N ASP A 208 -11.59 -10.80 3.70
CA ASP A 208 -12.98 -11.19 3.43
C ASP A 208 -13.09 -12.60 2.86
N ARG A 209 -12.21 -12.97 1.91
CA ARG A 209 -12.14 -14.34 1.36
C ARG A 209 -11.90 -15.38 2.43
N TYR A 210 -11.12 -15.04 3.44
CA TYR A 210 -10.82 -15.95 4.53
C TYR A 210 -11.96 -16.05 5.56
N LEU A 211 -12.55 -14.92 5.96
CA LEU A 211 -13.59 -14.88 6.99
C LEU A 211 -14.96 -15.32 6.48
N ALA A 212 -15.30 -14.95 5.25
CA ALA A 212 -16.60 -15.23 4.64
C ALA A 212 -16.53 -16.39 3.63
N GLN A 213 -15.70 -17.41 3.87
CA GLN A 213 -15.51 -18.55 2.95
C GLN A 213 -16.83 -19.18 2.49
N GLY A 214 -17.81 -19.31 3.39
CA GLY A 214 -19.14 -19.80 3.03
C GLY A 214 -19.84 -18.93 1.98
N CYS A 215 -19.75 -17.61 2.08
CA CYS A 215 -20.30 -16.69 1.10
C CYS A 215 -19.58 -16.81 -0.25
N TRP A 216 -18.24 -16.90 -0.24
CA TRP A 216 -17.43 -17.06 -1.45
C TRP A 216 -17.68 -18.40 -2.15
N ASN A 217 -17.85 -19.49 -1.41
CA ASN A 217 -18.14 -20.81 -1.98
C ASN A 217 -19.56 -20.89 -2.57
N ASN A 218 -20.51 -20.15 -2.00
CA ASN A 218 -21.89 -20.13 -2.47
C ASN A 218 -22.06 -19.24 -3.71
N ASP A 219 -21.53 -18.02 -3.67
CA ASP A 219 -21.65 -17.06 -4.77
C ASP A 219 -20.46 -16.06 -4.77
N ALA A 220 -19.34 -16.51 -5.33
CA ALA A 220 -18.13 -15.71 -5.47
C ALA A 220 -18.37 -14.43 -6.31
N ILE A 221 -19.24 -14.49 -7.33
CA ILE A 221 -19.47 -13.36 -8.24
C ILE A 221 -20.19 -12.24 -7.49
N SER A 222 -21.29 -12.55 -6.80
CA SER A 222 -22.01 -11.54 -6.02
C SER A 222 -21.18 -11.01 -4.86
N ARG A 223 -20.32 -11.84 -4.25
CA ARG A 223 -19.44 -11.39 -3.17
C ARG A 223 -18.36 -10.44 -3.67
N GLU A 224 -17.74 -10.74 -4.81
CA GLU A 224 -16.80 -9.85 -5.48
C GLU A 224 -17.49 -8.53 -5.87
N GLN A 225 -18.69 -8.58 -6.46
CA GLN A 225 -19.49 -7.38 -6.79
C GLN A 225 -19.81 -6.52 -5.57
N LEU A 226 -20.16 -7.13 -4.44
CA LEU A 226 -20.38 -6.40 -3.18
C LEU A 226 -19.09 -5.67 -2.74
N LEU A 227 -17.95 -6.37 -2.79
CA LEU A 227 -16.65 -5.79 -2.47
C LEU A 227 -16.28 -4.64 -3.41
N HIS A 228 -16.53 -4.77 -4.71
CA HIS A 228 -16.36 -3.67 -5.68
C HIS A 228 -17.26 -2.48 -5.36
N SER A 229 -18.52 -2.71 -4.98
CA SER A 229 -19.50 -1.65 -4.72
C SER A 229 -19.22 -0.79 -3.48
N ILE A 230 -18.19 -1.12 -2.70
CA ILE A 230 -17.65 -0.26 -1.63
C ILE A 230 -16.87 0.91 -2.23
N PHE A 231 -16.38 0.71 -3.45
CA PHE A 231 -15.59 1.67 -4.18
C PHE A 231 -16.44 2.33 -5.28
N PRO A 232 -16.24 3.62 -5.51
CA PRO A 232 -17.06 4.44 -6.43
C PRO A 232 -16.81 4.26 -7.92
N SER A 233 -15.78 3.51 -8.35
CA SER A 233 -15.45 3.35 -9.77
C SER A 233 -16.39 2.36 -10.46
N GLU A 234 -17.02 2.80 -11.56
CA GLU A 234 -17.80 1.91 -12.44
C GLU A 234 -16.90 0.90 -13.15
N ALA A 235 -15.62 1.24 -13.35
CA ALA A 235 -14.62 0.35 -13.90
C ALA A 235 -14.16 -0.74 -12.91
N GLY A 236 -14.55 -0.71 -11.64
CA GLY A 236 -14.20 -1.73 -10.65
C GLY A 236 -12.67 -1.90 -10.51
N LEU A 237 -12.16 -3.08 -10.85
CA LEU A 237 -10.71 -3.39 -10.95
C LEU A 237 -10.09 -2.77 -12.20
N VAL A 238 -10.57 -1.62 -12.68
CA VAL A 238 -9.90 -0.83 -13.71
C VAL A 238 -9.99 0.66 -13.40
N MET A 239 -10.17 1.03 -12.13
CA MET A 239 -10.30 2.43 -11.71
C MET A 239 -9.14 3.32 -12.22
N TRP A 240 -7.94 2.77 -12.36
CA TRP A 240 -6.75 3.44 -12.89
C TRP A 240 -6.77 3.68 -14.42
N SER A 241 -7.75 3.14 -15.14
CA SER A 241 -8.01 3.48 -16.55
C SER A 241 -8.92 4.70 -16.71
N GLU A 242 -9.52 5.19 -15.62
CA GLU A 242 -10.31 6.40 -15.59
C GLU A 242 -9.40 7.63 -15.40
N SER A 243 -9.98 8.83 -15.41
CA SER A 243 -9.26 10.05 -15.06
C SER A 243 -9.05 10.15 -13.55
N PHE A 244 -7.93 10.75 -13.11
CA PHE A 244 -7.67 10.90 -11.68
C PHE A 244 -8.81 11.66 -10.98
N PRO A 245 -9.33 11.18 -9.83
CA PRO A 245 -10.50 11.78 -9.18
C PRO A 245 -10.28 13.24 -8.81
N SER A 246 -11.30 14.07 -9.01
CA SER A 246 -11.27 15.50 -8.68
C SER A 246 -11.75 15.83 -7.26
N GLU A 247 -12.48 14.93 -6.61
CA GLU A 247 -13.09 15.15 -5.29
C GLU A 247 -13.18 13.86 -4.47
N ASN A 248 -13.21 14.00 -3.13
CA ASN A 248 -13.42 12.86 -2.22
C ASN A 248 -14.76 12.18 -2.50
N TYR A 249 -14.71 10.87 -2.65
CA TYR A 249 -15.79 10.04 -3.16
C TYR A 249 -15.79 8.69 -2.44
N GLY A 250 -16.78 7.82 -2.72
CA GLY A 250 -16.89 6.53 -2.03
C GLY A 250 -17.24 6.66 -0.55
N LEU A 251 -16.62 5.81 0.28
CA LEU A 251 -16.72 5.87 1.75
C LEU A 251 -16.38 7.25 2.32
N TRP A 252 -15.58 8.05 1.62
CA TRP A 252 -15.07 9.33 2.10
C TRP A 252 -15.74 10.53 1.43
N ASN A 253 -16.86 10.30 0.73
CA ASN A 253 -17.64 11.39 0.17
C ASN A 253 -18.03 12.40 1.27
N ASN A 254 -17.89 13.69 0.94
CA ASN A 254 -18.14 14.81 1.87
C ASN A 254 -19.62 14.99 2.23
N THR A 255 -20.53 14.30 1.53
CA THR A 255 -21.97 14.36 1.77
C THR A 255 -22.47 13.05 2.37
N LEU A 256 -23.41 13.18 3.31
CA LEU A 256 -24.04 12.02 3.96
C LEU A 256 -24.71 11.09 2.93
N MET A 257 -25.43 11.66 1.97
CA MET A 257 -26.11 10.87 0.94
C MET A 257 -25.14 10.29 -0.10
N GLY A 258 -24.06 11.00 -0.43
CA GLY A 258 -23.04 10.48 -1.35
C GLY A 258 -22.24 9.32 -0.78
N CYS A 259 -22.06 9.26 0.55
CA CYS A 259 -21.34 8.17 1.19
C CYS A 259 -22.20 6.93 1.51
N LEU A 260 -23.51 7.12 1.67
CA LEU A 260 -24.46 6.10 2.11
C LEU A 260 -24.32 4.76 1.35
N PRO A 261 -24.35 4.71 -0.01
CA PRO A 261 -24.30 3.44 -0.72
C PRO A 261 -23.01 2.66 -0.41
N TYR A 262 -21.87 3.35 -0.35
CA TYR A 262 -20.57 2.76 -0.08
C TYR A 262 -20.45 2.29 1.36
N LEU A 263 -20.94 3.10 2.31
CA LEU A 263 -20.93 2.76 3.73
C LEU A 263 -21.82 1.56 4.04
N GLU A 264 -23.01 1.51 3.42
CA GLU A 264 -23.91 0.36 3.54
C GLU A 264 -23.29 -0.90 2.94
N ASN A 265 -22.64 -0.82 1.77
CA ASN A 265 -21.96 -1.97 1.18
C ASN A 265 -20.78 -2.45 2.02
N PHE A 266 -20.01 -1.53 2.60
CA PHE A 266 -18.92 -1.89 3.51
C PHE A 266 -19.45 -2.55 4.78
N ARG A 267 -20.50 -2.00 5.38
CA ARG A 267 -21.21 -2.61 6.52
C ARG A 267 -21.71 -4.01 6.17
N ARG A 268 -22.37 -4.19 5.03
CA ARG A 268 -22.88 -5.48 4.55
C ARG A 268 -21.77 -6.51 4.39
N LEU A 269 -20.62 -6.11 3.87
CA LEU A 269 -19.45 -6.98 3.76
C LEU A 269 -19.03 -7.51 5.15
N LEU A 270 -18.83 -6.58 6.09
CA LEU A 270 -18.40 -6.88 7.46
C LEU A 270 -19.43 -7.68 8.27
N CYS A 271 -20.72 -7.56 7.97
CA CYS A 271 -21.79 -8.31 8.64
C CYS A 271 -21.72 -9.83 8.48
N ASN A 272 -21.00 -10.31 7.47
CA ASN A 272 -20.80 -11.73 7.27
C ASN A 272 -19.56 -12.27 7.99
N TRP A 273 -18.84 -11.42 8.74
CA TRP A 273 -17.70 -11.85 9.54
C TRP A 273 -18.17 -12.24 10.95
N ASP A 274 -17.42 -13.14 11.57
CA ASP A 274 -17.66 -13.51 12.97
C ASP A 274 -17.46 -12.31 13.90
N ASP A 275 -18.19 -12.29 15.02
CA ASP A 275 -18.07 -11.26 16.07
C ASP A 275 -18.37 -9.82 15.63
N VAL A 276 -19.17 -9.65 14.56
CA VAL A 276 -19.57 -8.32 14.07
C VAL A 276 -20.23 -7.47 15.19
N PRO A 277 -19.80 -6.21 15.38
CA PRO A 277 -20.41 -5.32 16.36
C PRO A 277 -21.93 -5.12 16.12
N PRO A 278 -22.76 -5.06 17.18
CA PRO A 278 -24.21 -4.91 17.05
C PRO A 278 -24.65 -3.71 16.20
N CYS A 279 -23.96 -2.58 16.30
CA CYS A 279 -24.28 -1.38 15.52
C CYS A 279 -24.06 -1.56 14.01
N LEU A 280 -23.26 -2.53 13.59
CA LEU A 280 -23.09 -2.85 12.17
C LEU A 280 -24.18 -3.80 11.67
N THR A 281 -24.95 -4.47 12.51
CA THR A 281 -25.97 -5.44 12.05
C THR A 281 -27.20 -4.78 11.42
N THR A 282 -27.49 -3.54 11.80
CA THR A 282 -28.65 -2.78 11.30
C THR A 282 -28.34 -2.12 9.94
N PRO A 283 -29.16 -2.32 8.91
CA PRO A 283 -28.99 -1.65 7.62
C PRO A 283 -29.03 -0.12 7.72
N LEU A 284 -28.17 0.54 6.94
CA LEU A 284 -28.24 1.97 6.69
C LEU A 284 -29.18 2.26 5.53
N THR A 285 -30.12 3.17 5.74
CA THR A 285 -31.08 3.61 4.72
C THR A 285 -31.16 5.14 4.70
N SER A 286 -31.75 5.69 3.64
CA SER A 286 -32.03 7.13 3.54
C SER A 286 -32.86 7.66 4.71
N ASP A 287 -33.66 6.80 5.33
CA ASP A 287 -34.64 7.18 6.34
C ASP A 287 -34.04 7.21 7.75
N ASN A 288 -32.98 6.43 8.00
CA ASN A 288 -32.34 6.32 9.31
C ASN A 288 -30.97 6.99 9.40
N ILE A 289 -30.38 7.34 8.26
CA ILE A 289 -29.04 7.91 8.25
C ILE A 289 -29.05 9.35 8.78
N THR A 290 -28.19 9.59 9.77
CA THR A 290 -27.90 10.91 10.33
C THR A 290 -26.38 11.05 10.40
N ASP A 291 -25.87 12.28 10.56
CA ASP A 291 -24.42 12.50 10.70
C ASP A 291 -23.85 11.70 11.88
N THR A 292 -24.54 11.69 13.02
CA THR A 292 -24.14 10.92 14.21
C THR A 292 -24.13 9.42 13.92
N TYR A 293 -25.19 8.88 13.33
CA TYR A 293 -25.29 7.45 13.08
C TYR A 293 -24.29 6.98 12.01
N SER A 294 -24.08 7.77 10.95
CA SER A 294 -23.04 7.53 9.95
C SER A 294 -21.65 7.52 10.57
N TRP A 295 -21.36 8.48 11.46
CA TRP A 295 -20.11 8.52 12.21
C TRP A 295 -19.91 7.27 13.08
N GLU A 296 -20.94 6.85 13.82
CA GLU A 296 -20.88 5.65 14.66
C GLU A 296 -20.60 4.39 13.85
N VAL A 297 -21.32 4.19 12.73
CA VAL A 297 -21.14 3.04 11.85
C VAL A 297 -19.75 3.04 11.22
N ARG A 298 -19.27 4.19 10.70
CA ARG A 298 -17.90 4.32 10.19
C ARG A 298 -16.88 3.97 11.25
N ARG A 299 -17.07 4.42 12.49
CA ARG A 299 -16.13 4.17 13.60
C ARG A 299 -16.08 2.70 13.95
N ALA A 300 -17.24 2.08 14.13
CA ALA A 300 -17.33 0.66 14.42
C ALA A 300 -16.74 -0.18 13.29
N ALA A 301 -17.05 0.13 12.03
CA ALA A 301 -16.54 -0.58 10.87
C ALA A 301 -15.01 -0.48 10.76
N ALA A 302 -14.44 0.72 10.93
CA ALA A 302 -12.99 0.91 10.91
C ALA A 302 -12.28 0.18 12.06
N MET A 303 -12.80 0.28 13.29
CA MET A 303 -12.23 -0.42 14.46
C MET A 303 -12.27 -1.93 14.27
N PHE A 304 -13.42 -2.45 13.84
CA PHE A 304 -13.60 -3.87 13.60
C PHE A 304 -12.68 -4.37 12.49
N TYR A 305 -12.61 -3.69 11.35
CA TYR A 305 -11.69 -4.05 10.27
C TYR A 305 -10.23 -4.08 10.73
N ILE A 306 -9.75 -3.01 11.39
CA ILE A 306 -8.33 -2.92 11.78
C ILE A 306 -7.97 -3.99 12.81
N GLN A 307 -8.83 -4.23 13.81
CA GLN A 307 -8.57 -5.25 14.82
C GLN A 307 -8.57 -6.64 14.18
N THR A 308 -9.61 -6.97 13.42
CA THR A 308 -9.72 -8.27 12.75
C THR A 308 -8.56 -8.49 11.76
N PHE A 309 -8.12 -7.45 11.06
CA PHE A 309 -6.95 -7.55 10.20
C PHE A 309 -5.68 -7.87 11.02
N PHE A 310 -5.44 -7.14 12.11
CA PHE A 310 -4.28 -7.38 12.96
C PHE A 310 -4.27 -8.80 13.54
N ASP A 311 -5.42 -9.29 14.00
CA ASP A 311 -5.57 -10.63 14.59
C ASP A 311 -5.19 -11.73 13.58
N HIS A 312 -5.40 -11.51 12.28
CA HIS A 312 -5.10 -12.52 11.25
C HIS A 312 -3.74 -12.34 10.57
N PHE A 313 -3.30 -11.09 10.36
CA PHE A 313 -2.06 -10.78 9.63
C PHE A 313 -0.88 -10.45 10.54
N SER A 314 -1.11 -10.18 11.83
CA SER A 314 -0.09 -9.78 12.82
C SER A 314 0.69 -8.53 12.42
N ARG A 315 0.09 -7.66 11.61
CA ARG A 315 0.65 -6.38 11.14
C ARG A 315 -0.47 -5.35 10.94
N PRO A 316 -0.16 -4.05 10.97
CA PRO A 316 -1.14 -3.03 10.59
C PRO A 316 -1.62 -3.22 9.14
N PRO A 317 -2.92 -3.01 8.87
CA PRO A 317 -3.42 -2.88 7.51
C PRO A 317 -2.93 -1.57 6.88
N ILE A 318 -2.99 -1.52 5.55
CA ILE A 318 -2.97 -0.27 4.79
C ILE A 318 -4.38 0.33 4.89
N VAL A 319 -4.45 1.60 5.31
CA VAL A 319 -5.73 2.29 5.54
C VAL A 319 -5.93 3.44 4.54
N PRO A 320 -7.19 3.74 4.15
CA PRO A 320 -7.48 4.79 3.19
C PRO A 320 -7.00 6.17 3.63
N HIS A 321 -6.58 6.95 2.65
CA HIS A 321 -6.21 8.36 2.81
C HIS A 321 -7.15 9.24 1.98
N LEU A 322 -7.21 10.53 2.31
CA LEU A 322 -8.00 11.48 1.53
C LEU A 322 -7.30 11.78 0.20
N LEU A 323 -8.07 12.14 -0.82
CA LEU A 323 -7.49 12.56 -2.09
C LEU A 323 -6.62 13.81 -1.90
N PRO A 324 -5.42 13.83 -2.49
CA PRO A 324 -4.59 15.02 -2.50
C PRO A 324 -5.16 16.02 -3.51
N MET A 325 -5.63 17.16 -3.00
CA MET A 325 -6.21 18.22 -3.83
C MET A 325 -5.20 19.35 -4.06
N GLN A 326 -5.29 20.01 -5.22
CA GLN A 326 -4.62 21.29 -5.42
C GLN A 326 -5.25 22.33 -4.50
N SER A 327 -4.46 22.91 -3.61
CA SER A 327 -4.85 24.02 -2.72
C SER A 327 -5.01 25.32 -3.47
#